data_AF-A0A3M2CKJ9-F1
#
_entry.id   AF-A0A3M2CKJ9-F1
#
_cell.length_a   1.000
_cell.length_b   1.000
_cell.length_c   1.000
_cell.angle_alpha   90.00
_cell.angle_beta   90.00
_cell.angle_gamma   90.00
#
_symmetry.space_group_name_H-M   'P 1'
#
loop_
_entity.id
_entity.type
_entity.pdbx_description
1 polymer ?
#
loop_
_entity_poly.entity_id
_entity_poly.type
_entity_poly.pdbx_seq_one_letter_code
_entity_poly.pdbx_strand_id
1 'polypeptide(L)'
;MGLAKNAKGTVLLQSAVVSAILLVVCVGLLGLTRYEHSRQYNRIHWSEAYYAAEVALLEGVQKIADVPATQTVQSIYGTYTASSLPNTPDGDVKEVTFTIGPDPQNVPTYHLVTATANVNGKRRTLQARVQYRPPSQVFNHEYFLNNWGWWWGSSITGNGDNRSNWDFDFKDKPTVNGHIYAAAQIESNLVPVNPFASPPFKGWAGSDPLTYCHVGTERVKMPNLKDLTYYIQKANGTIKQGNTVIVNKTFGFSGTKTGVYLKGTSTNPIQISGTVVVNGDVILDGVITGTGTVYAGGNIYIAGNLDYKNGPTWSLPPNHASMTPAQRQAWYDSWVDQQFAA
;
A
#
# COMPACT_ATOMS: atom_id res chain seq x y z
N MET A 1 -44.43 -71.99 -44.15
CA MET A 1 -43.06 -72.07 -43.60
C MET A 1 -42.12 -71.03 -44.26
N GLY A 2 -42.55 -69.75 -44.38
CA GLY A 2 -41.82 -68.72 -45.13
C GLY A 2 -41.51 -67.42 -44.38
N LEU A 3 -41.98 -67.26 -43.14
CA LEU A 3 -41.84 -66.01 -42.36
C LEU A 3 -40.67 -65.99 -41.37
N ALA A 4 -40.01 -67.13 -41.11
CA ALA A 4 -38.94 -67.22 -40.10
C ALA A 4 -37.51 -66.90 -40.62
N LYS A 5 -37.29 -66.88 -41.94
CA LYS A 5 -35.96 -66.61 -42.53
C LYS A 5 -35.63 -65.12 -42.61
N ASN A 6 -36.63 -64.25 -42.79
CA ASN A 6 -36.41 -62.80 -42.90
C ASN A 6 -36.10 -62.13 -41.56
N ALA A 7 -36.65 -62.63 -40.44
CA ALA A 7 -36.40 -62.09 -39.11
C ALA A 7 -34.92 -62.21 -38.67
N LYS A 8 -34.21 -63.27 -39.07
CA LYS A 8 -32.81 -63.50 -38.69
C LYS A 8 -31.84 -62.52 -39.38
N GLY A 9 -32.13 -62.13 -40.63
CA GLY A 9 -31.32 -61.15 -41.37
C GLY A 9 -31.49 -59.73 -40.83
N THR A 10 -32.70 -59.36 -40.41
CA THR A 10 -32.97 -58.03 -39.83
C THR A 10 -32.31 -57.87 -38.45
N VAL A 11 -32.31 -58.92 -37.62
CA VAL A 11 -31.66 -58.91 -36.30
C VAL A 11 -30.13 -58.78 -36.41
N LEU A 12 -29.51 -59.44 -37.40
CA LEU A 12 -28.07 -59.31 -37.67
C LEU A 12 -27.68 -57.91 -38.16
N LEU A 13 -28.50 -57.30 -39.01
CA LEU A 13 -28.26 -55.93 -39.48
C LEU A 13 -28.42 -54.92 -38.33
N GLN A 14 -29.47 -55.08 -37.51
CA GLN A 14 -29.69 -54.23 -36.33
C GLN A 14 -28.55 -54.36 -35.32
N SER A 15 -28.07 -55.57 -35.03
CA SER A 15 -26.95 -55.77 -34.10
C SER A 15 -25.63 -55.22 -34.65
N ALA A 16 -25.39 -55.30 -35.96
CA ALA A 16 -24.22 -54.71 -36.61
C ALA A 16 -24.26 -53.17 -36.55
N VAL A 17 -25.41 -52.55 -36.81
CA VAL A 17 -25.59 -51.08 -36.71
C VAL A 17 -25.38 -50.61 -35.28
N VAL A 18 -25.99 -51.27 -34.29
CA VAL A 18 -25.81 -50.93 -32.87
C VAL A 18 -24.35 -51.10 -32.45
N SER A 19 -23.67 -52.16 -32.90
CA SER A 19 -22.25 -52.39 -32.61
C SER A 19 -21.35 -51.31 -33.25
N ALA A 20 -21.66 -50.87 -34.47
CA ALA A 20 -20.91 -49.80 -35.14
C ALA A 20 -21.10 -48.45 -34.44
N ILE A 21 -22.32 -48.13 -34.02
CA ILE A 21 -22.60 -46.91 -33.22
C ILE A 21 -21.85 -46.97 -31.90
N LEU A 22 -21.90 -48.10 -31.18
CA LEU A 22 -21.16 -48.30 -29.93
C LEU A 22 -19.65 -48.12 -30.13
N LEU A 23 -19.07 -48.65 -31.22
CA LEU A 23 -17.66 -48.49 -31.52
C LEU A 23 -17.28 -47.01 -31.72
N VAL A 24 -18.07 -46.26 -32.50
CA VAL A 24 -17.83 -44.83 -32.74
C VAL A 24 -17.94 -44.03 -31.43
N VAL A 25 -18.93 -44.33 -30.59
CA VAL A 25 -19.10 -43.69 -29.28
C VAL A 25 -17.92 -44.03 -28.35
N CYS A 26 -17.49 -45.28 -28.28
CA CYS A 26 -16.34 -45.69 -27.47
C CYS A 26 -15.04 -45.01 -27.91
N VAL A 27 -14.79 -44.92 -29.22
CA VAL A 27 -13.62 -44.20 -29.76
C VAL A 27 -13.71 -42.70 -29.44
N GLY A 28 -14.89 -42.10 -29.57
CA GLY A 28 -15.13 -40.70 -29.21
C GLY A 28 -14.87 -40.43 -27.72
N LEU A 29 -15.36 -41.29 -26.83
CA LEU A 29 -15.13 -41.19 -25.39
C LEU A 29 -13.64 -41.35 -25.03
N LEU A 30 -12.94 -42.32 -25.62
CA LEU A 30 -11.49 -42.50 -25.41
C LEU A 30 -10.71 -41.28 -25.91
N GLY A 31 -11.11 -40.69 -27.04
CA GLY A 31 -10.53 -39.44 -27.55
C GLY A 31 -10.73 -38.27 -26.58
N LEU A 32 -11.94 -38.10 -26.07
CA LEU A 32 -12.26 -37.06 -25.08
C LEU A 32 -11.49 -37.26 -23.77
N THR A 33 -11.41 -38.49 -23.26
CA THR A 33 -10.64 -38.80 -22.04
C THR A 33 -9.16 -38.51 -22.22
N ARG A 34 -8.55 -38.89 -23.35
CA ARG A 34 -7.15 -38.55 -23.64
C ARG A 34 -6.94 -37.04 -23.71
N TYR A 35 -7.85 -36.32 -24.37
CA TYR A 35 -7.80 -34.87 -24.48
C TYR A 35 -7.88 -34.21 -23.10
N GLU A 36 -8.87 -34.57 -22.28
CA GLU A 36 -9.04 -34.00 -20.93
C GLU A 36 -7.87 -34.36 -20.01
N HIS A 37 -7.36 -35.59 -20.07
CA HIS A 37 -6.19 -36.00 -19.30
C HIS A 37 -4.95 -35.17 -19.69
N SER A 38 -4.64 -35.03 -20.98
CA SER A 38 -3.53 -34.20 -21.44
C SER A 38 -3.71 -32.72 -21.09
N ARG A 39 -4.94 -32.22 -21.12
CA ARG A 39 -5.26 -30.84 -20.72
C ARG A 39 -5.05 -30.62 -19.23
N GLN A 40 -5.54 -31.53 -18.39
CA GLN A 40 -5.35 -31.48 -16.93
C GLN A 40 -3.87 -31.59 -16.58
N TYR A 41 -3.15 -32.54 -17.18
CA TYR A 41 -1.71 -32.70 -17.02
C TYR A 41 -0.96 -31.39 -17.34
N ASN A 42 -1.24 -30.76 -18.48
CA ASN A 42 -0.63 -29.47 -18.83
C ASN A 42 -0.98 -28.35 -17.83
N ARG A 43 -2.20 -28.33 -17.29
CA ARG A 43 -2.62 -27.32 -16.30
C ARG A 43 -1.89 -27.48 -14.98
N ILE A 44 -1.66 -28.71 -14.55
CA ILE A 44 -0.89 -29.03 -13.34
C ILE A 44 0.54 -28.49 -13.49
N HIS A 45 1.26 -28.83 -14.57
CA HIS A 45 2.63 -28.32 -14.81
C HIS A 45 2.71 -26.79 -14.88
N TRP A 46 1.69 -26.13 -15.43
CA TRP A 46 1.62 -24.67 -15.41
C TRP A 46 1.46 -24.09 -14.00
N SER A 47 0.65 -24.74 -13.17
CA SER A 47 0.42 -24.35 -11.78
C SER A 47 1.67 -24.60 -10.93
N GLU A 48 2.35 -25.73 -11.14
CA GLU A 48 3.60 -26.06 -10.46
C GLU A 48 4.73 -25.10 -10.84
N ALA A 49 4.87 -24.77 -12.13
CA ALA A 49 5.85 -23.77 -12.57
C ALA A 49 5.56 -22.39 -11.98
N TYR A 50 4.28 -22.01 -11.83
CA TYR A 50 3.91 -20.77 -11.16
C TYR A 50 4.29 -20.80 -9.68
N TYR A 51 3.90 -21.85 -8.96
CA TYR A 51 4.19 -22.00 -7.54
C TYR A 51 5.70 -22.02 -7.25
N ALA A 52 6.48 -22.76 -8.05
CA ALA A 52 7.93 -22.80 -7.89
C ALA A 52 8.58 -21.43 -8.15
N ALA A 53 8.09 -20.68 -9.15
CA ALA A 53 8.56 -19.32 -9.40
C ALA A 53 8.15 -18.35 -8.28
N GLU A 54 6.96 -18.52 -7.69
CA GLU A 54 6.48 -17.71 -6.57
C GLU A 54 7.31 -17.91 -5.31
N VAL A 55 7.61 -19.17 -4.95
CA VAL A 55 8.50 -19.47 -3.81
C VAL A 55 9.88 -18.83 -4.00
N ALA A 56 10.45 -18.93 -5.21
CA ALA A 56 11.73 -18.29 -5.52
C ALA A 56 11.67 -16.76 -5.51
N LEU A 57 10.54 -16.18 -5.94
CA LEU A 57 10.30 -14.74 -5.84
C LEU A 57 10.28 -14.29 -4.38
N LEU A 58 9.51 -14.97 -3.53
CA LEU A 58 9.39 -14.66 -2.11
C LEU A 58 10.73 -14.79 -1.38
N GLU A 59 11.55 -15.79 -1.71
CA GLU A 59 12.92 -15.90 -1.18
C GLU A 59 13.78 -14.71 -1.60
N GLY A 60 13.70 -14.28 -2.86
CA GLY A 60 14.39 -13.07 -3.31
C GLY A 60 13.94 -11.81 -2.56
N VAL A 61 12.64 -11.66 -2.28
CA VAL A 61 12.11 -10.58 -1.45
C VAL A 61 12.64 -10.67 -0.01
N GLN A 62 12.65 -11.88 0.57
CA GLN A 62 13.14 -12.12 1.92
C GLN A 62 14.62 -11.77 2.05
N LYS A 63 15.47 -12.17 1.08
CA LYS A 63 16.88 -11.79 1.05
C LYS A 63 17.09 -10.28 1.07
N ILE A 64 16.28 -9.52 0.34
CA ILE A 64 16.31 -8.04 0.38
C ILE A 64 15.93 -7.54 1.77
N ALA A 65 14.89 -8.12 2.39
CA ALA A 65 14.42 -7.73 3.71
C ALA A 65 15.46 -8.01 4.83
N ASP A 66 16.24 -9.08 4.70
CA ASP A 66 17.24 -9.51 5.67
C ASP A 66 18.56 -8.73 5.60
N VAL A 67 18.74 -7.87 4.59
CA VAL A 67 19.92 -7.00 4.51
C VAL A 67 20.00 -6.12 5.78
N PRO A 68 21.14 -6.11 6.49
CA PRO A 68 21.30 -5.30 7.69
C PRO A 68 21.40 -3.80 7.34
N ALA A 69 21.13 -2.94 8.32
CA ALA A 69 21.11 -1.49 8.14
C ALA A 69 22.46 -0.90 7.69
N THR A 70 23.52 -1.62 8.01
CA THR A 70 24.91 -1.26 7.78
C THR A 70 25.38 -1.61 6.37
N GLN A 71 24.58 -2.33 5.59
CA GLN A 71 24.91 -2.76 4.24
C GLN A 71 23.88 -2.24 3.23
N THR A 72 24.28 -2.19 1.98
CA THR A 72 23.43 -1.81 0.86
C THR A 72 22.90 -3.06 0.16
N VAL A 73 21.68 -3.02 -0.36
CA VAL A 73 21.06 -4.18 -1.04
C VAL A 73 21.85 -4.62 -2.28
N GLN A 74 22.63 -3.70 -2.87
CA GLN A 74 23.54 -4.00 -3.97
C GLN A 74 24.55 -5.11 -3.62
N SER A 75 24.86 -5.34 -2.33
CA SER A 75 25.79 -6.41 -1.92
C SER A 75 25.27 -7.82 -2.21
N ILE A 76 23.94 -7.98 -2.37
CA ILE A 76 23.28 -9.25 -2.66
C ILE A 76 22.71 -9.31 -4.09
N TYR A 77 23.12 -8.40 -4.97
CA TYR A 77 22.74 -8.49 -6.38
C TYR A 77 23.37 -9.72 -7.02
N GLY A 78 22.59 -10.43 -7.82
CA GLY A 78 23.05 -11.67 -8.43
C GLY A 78 21.91 -12.59 -8.83
N THR A 79 22.28 -13.73 -9.40
CA THR A 79 21.35 -14.80 -9.75
C THR A 79 21.57 -15.97 -8.81
N TYR A 80 20.46 -16.46 -8.27
CA TYR A 80 20.39 -17.54 -7.32
C TYR A 80 19.65 -18.72 -7.96
N THR A 81 19.99 -19.93 -7.53
CA THR A 81 19.45 -21.18 -8.08
C THR A 81 18.71 -21.96 -7.00
N ALA A 82 18.23 -23.15 -7.33
CA ALA A 82 17.53 -24.05 -6.41
C ALA A 82 18.24 -24.27 -5.06
N SER A 83 19.58 -24.22 -5.01
CA SER A 83 20.34 -24.38 -3.76
C SER A 83 20.18 -23.21 -2.77
N SER A 84 19.65 -22.08 -3.25
CA SER A 84 19.42 -20.88 -2.44
C SER A 84 18.01 -20.80 -1.87
N LEU A 85 17.16 -21.79 -2.17
CA LEU A 85 15.80 -21.90 -1.64
C LEU A 85 15.81 -22.63 -0.29
N PRO A 86 14.85 -22.34 0.61
CA PRO A 86 14.78 -22.99 1.92
C PRO A 86 14.42 -24.47 1.84
N ASN A 87 13.75 -24.89 0.77
CA ASN A 87 13.34 -26.27 0.53
C ASN A 87 13.79 -26.74 -0.84
N THR A 88 14.13 -28.03 -0.94
CA THR A 88 14.42 -28.67 -2.22
C THR A 88 13.15 -28.70 -3.08
N PRO A 89 13.20 -28.18 -4.32
CA PRO A 89 12.07 -28.29 -5.26
C PRO A 89 11.72 -29.74 -5.58
N ASP A 90 10.48 -29.98 -6.03
CA ASP A 90 10.06 -31.28 -6.56
C ASP A 90 10.97 -31.72 -7.73
N GLY A 91 11.16 -33.03 -7.93
CA GLY A 91 11.97 -33.59 -9.02
C GLY A 91 11.44 -33.26 -10.42
N ASP A 92 10.18 -32.85 -10.53
CA ASP A 92 9.59 -32.33 -11.77
C ASP A 92 10.06 -30.89 -12.11
N VAL A 93 10.56 -30.14 -11.13
CA VAL A 93 11.16 -28.82 -11.32
C VAL A 93 12.57 -28.99 -11.90
N LYS A 94 12.72 -28.72 -13.20
CA LYS A 94 14.01 -28.86 -13.91
C LYS A 94 14.93 -27.68 -13.68
N GLU A 95 14.36 -26.50 -13.46
CA GLU A 95 15.10 -25.27 -13.22
C GLU A 95 14.25 -24.35 -12.34
N VAL A 96 14.88 -23.76 -11.33
CA VAL A 96 14.33 -22.63 -10.60
C VAL A 96 15.45 -21.66 -10.27
N THR A 97 15.24 -20.39 -10.63
CA THR A 97 16.19 -19.31 -10.41
C THR A 97 15.47 -18.05 -9.96
N PHE A 98 16.17 -17.20 -9.22
CA PHE A 98 15.72 -15.82 -9.01
C PHE A 98 16.91 -14.87 -9.07
N THR A 99 16.70 -13.71 -9.65
CA THR A 99 17.72 -12.67 -9.81
C THR A 99 17.28 -11.43 -9.03
N ILE A 100 18.19 -10.89 -8.22
CA ILE A 100 18.03 -9.61 -7.53
C ILE A 100 18.89 -8.59 -8.27
N GLY A 101 18.28 -7.47 -8.66
CA GLY A 101 18.96 -6.42 -9.42
C GLY A 101 18.39 -5.03 -9.17
N PRO A 102 18.93 -4.02 -9.88
CA PRO A 102 18.44 -2.66 -9.78
C PRO A 102 17.01 -2.54 -10.30
N ASP A 103 16.30 -1.55 -9.77
CA ASP A 103 15.01 -1.14 -10.29
C ASP A 103 15.10 -0.67 -11.76
N PRO A 104 14.19 -1.08 -12.67
CA PRO A 104 14.17 -0.62 -14.05
C PRO A 104 14.03 0.90 -14.24
N GLN A 105 13.44 1.59 -13.26
CA GLN A 105 13.32 3.06 -13.26
C GLN A 105 14.48 3.75 -12.54
N ASN A 106 15.51 3.01 -12.13
CA ASN A 106 16.68 3.48 -11.41
C ASN A 106 16.35 4.22 -10.10
N VAL A 107 15.25 3.89 -9.42
CA VAL A 107 14.94 4.47 -8.11
C VAL A 107 15.77 3.74 -7.04
N PRO A 108 16.69 4.41 -6.31
CA PRO A 108 17.67 3.73 -5.45
C PRO A 108 17.11 2.92 -4.28
N THR A 109 15.87 3.20 -3.87
CA THR A 109 15.17 2.52 -2.77
C THR A 109 14.40 1.30 -3.23
N TYR A 110 14.26 1.10 -4.54
CA TYR A 110 13.58 -0.03 -5.14
C TYR A 110 14.58 -0.99 -5.78
N HIS A 111 14.25 -2.27 -5.74
CA HIS A 111 15.03 -3.36 -6.28
C HIS A 111 14.10 -4.31 -7.03
N LEU A 112 14.58 -4.92 -8.12
CA LEU A 112 13.80 -5.86 -8.90
C LEU A 112 14.19 -7.29 -8.53
N VAL A 113 13.20 -8.11 -8.18
CA VAL A 113 13.34 -9.55 -8.10
C VAL A 113 12.66 -10.17 -9.32
N THR A 114 13.40 -10.96 -10.09
CA THR A 114 12.86 -11.74 -11.22
C THR A 114 13.06 -13.21 -10.92
N ALA A 115 11.98 -13.96 -10.74
CA ALA A 115 12.02 -15.39 -10.47
C ALA A 115 11.51 -16.17 -11.68
N THR A 116 12.18 -17.27 -12.03
CA THR A 116 11.81 -18.14 -13.15
C THR A 116 11.85 -19.59 -12.71
N ALA A 117 10.83 -20.36 -13.09
CA ALA A 117 10.83 -21.80 -12.92
C ALA A 117 10.41 -22.52 -14.20
N ASN A 118 10.95 -23.71 -14.41
CA ASN A 118 10.64 -24.60 -15.51
C ASN A 118 10.27 -25.99 -14.98
N VAL A 119 9.02 -26.40 -15.20
CA VAL A 119 8.48 -27.70 -14.78
C VAL A 119 8.04 -28.45 -16.03
N ASN A 120 8.72 -29.55 -16.34
CA ASN A 120 8.43 -30.41 -17.49
C ASN A 120 8.16 -29.65 -18.81
N GLY A 121 8.98 -28.61 -19.08
CA GLY A 121 8.89 -27.79 -20.30
C GLY A 121 7.89 -26.64 -20.23
N LYS A 122 7.23 -26.41 -19.09
CA LYS A 122 6.39 -25.23 -18.82
C LYS A 122 7.21 -24.22 -18.02
N ARG A 123 7.46 -23.06 -18.61
CA ARG A 123 8.27 -21.99 -18.01
C ARG A 123 7.41 -20.81 -17.56
N ARG A 124 7.54 -20.41 -16.30
CA ARG A 124 6.92 -19.19 -15.75
C ARG A 124 7.99 -18.25 -15.21
N THR A 125 7.78 -16.96 -15.42
CA THR A 125 8.63 -15.90 -14.89
C THR A 125 7.73 -14.89 -14.17
N LEU A 126 8.08 -14.56 -12.93
CA LEU A 126 7.41 -13.59 -12.08
C LEU A 126 8.39 -12.47 -11.74
N GLN A 127 7.86 -11.26 -11.57
CA GLN A 127 8.66 -10.09 -11.21
C GLN A 127 7.99 -9.32 -10.09
N ALA A 128 8.80 -8.85 -9.13
CA ALA A 128 8.36 -7.97 -8.06
C ALA A 128 9.35 -6.82 -7.92
N ARG A 129 8.80 -5.61 -7.81
CA ARG A 129 9.58 -4.41 -7.46
C ARG A 129 9.45 -4.21 -5.95
N VAL A 130 10.55 -4.34 -5.23
CA VAL A 130 10.61 -4.35 -3.76
C VAL A 130 11.24 -3.06 -3.27
N GLN A 131 10.54 -2.33 -2.41
CA GLN A 131 11.12 -1.18 -1.73
C GLN A 131 11.87 -1.64 -0.47
N TYR A 132 13.17 -1.37 -0.37
CA TYR A 132 13.93 -1.68 0.84
C TYR A 132 13.73 -0.59 1.89
N ARG A 133 13.22 -1.00 3.06
CA ARG A 133 12.97 -0.14 4.22
C ARG A 133 12.21 1.14 3.85
N PRO A 134 10.98 0.98 3.33
CA PRO A 134 10.15 2.12 3.02
C PRO A 134 10.00 3.02 4.25
N PRO A 135 9.93 4.36 4.07
CA PRO A 135 9.56 5.25 5.17
C PRO A 135 8.20 4.84 5.74
N SER A 136 7.99 5.08 7.03
CA SER A 136 6.72 4.74 7.66
C SER A 136 5.58 5.53 7.02
N GLN A 137 4.55 4.82 6.56
CA GLN A 137 3.36 5.41 5.97
C GLN A 137 2.48 6.14 7.00
N VAL A 138 2.76 6.00 8.30
CA VAL A 138 2.06 6.74 9.37
C VAL A 138 2.09 8.24 9.12
N PHE A 139 3.18 8.76 8.55
CA PHE A 139 3.37 10.19 8.30
C PHE A 139 2.76 10.71 6.99
N ASN A 140 2.08 9.85 6.22
CA ASN A 140 1.34 10.28 5.03
C ASN A 140 -0.03 10.88 5.40
N HIS A 141 -0.42 10.77 6.67
CA HIS A 141 -1.71 11.21 7.17
C HIS A 141 -1.55 12.46 8.04
N GLU A 142 -2.48 13.39 7.92
CA GLU A 142 -2.58 14.55 8.82
C GLU A 142 -2.82 14.08 10.25
N TYR A 143 -3.70 13.09 10.40
CA TYR A 143 -4.05 12.51 11.69
C TYR A 143 -4.00 10.99 11.59
N PHE A 144 -3.16 10.38 12.42
CA PHE A 144 -3.04 8.93 12.52
C PHE A 144 -3.17 8.48 13.96
N LEU A 145 -4.02 7.50 14.22
CA LEU A 145 -4.10 6.82 15.51
C LEU A 145 -3.88 5.32 15.37
N ASN A 146 -2.99 4.76 16.21
CA ASN A 146 -2.66 3.34 16.19
C ASN A 146 -3.78 2.45 16.78
N ASN A 147 -4.71 3.04 17.52
CA ASN A 147 -5.82 2.36 18.16
C ASN A 147 -7.12 2.99 17.66
N TRP A 148 -8.13 3.09 18.51
CA TRP A 148 -9.37 3.78 18.19
C TRP A 148 -9.09 5.25 17.88
N GLY A 149 -9.47 5.70 16.67
CA GLY A 149 -9.47 7.10 16.28
C GLY A 149 -10.79 7.79 16.60
N TRP A 150 -10.78 9.04 17.06
CA TRP A 150 -12.01 9.77 17.28
C TRP A 150 -11.90 11.25 16.93
N TRP A 151 -12.93 11.77 16.28
CA TRP A 151 -13.13 13.19 16.04
C TRP A 151 -14.50 13.59 16.58
N TRP A 152 -14.51 14.11 17.80
CA TRP A 152 -15.74 14.45 18.51
C TRP A 152 -15.78 15.96 18.76
N GLY A 153 -16.50 16.68 17.91
CA GLY A 153 -16.67 18.12 18.04
C GLY A 153 -16.90 18.80 16.70
N SER A 154 -17.84 19.76 16.67
CA SER A 154 -18.23 20.46 15.45
C SER A 154 -17.20 21.48 14.95
N SER A 155 -16.25 21.88 15.81
CA SER A 155 -15.19 22.84 15.48
C SER A 155 -13.92 22.19 14.91
N ILE A 156 -13.85 20.85 14.90
CA ILE A 156 -12.69 20.14 14.35
C ILE A 156 -12.73 20.23 12.83
N THR A 157 -11.63 20.66 12.25
CA THR A 157 -11.40 20.69 10.80
C THR A 157 -10.04 20.08 10.54
N GLY A 158 -9.98 19.03 9.71
CA GLY A 158 -8.72 18.54 9.18
C GLY A 158 -8.71 18.52 7.66
N ASN A 159 -7.53 18.81 7.17
CA ASN A 159 -7.14 19.22 5.86
C ASN A 159 -6.06 18.25 5.36
N GLY A 160 -6.46 17.00 5.16
CA GLY A 160 -5.59 15.91 4.76
C GLY A 160 -6.22 14.55 5.04
N ASP A 161 -5.46 13.51 4.74
CA ASP A 161 -5.90 12.14 4.98
C ASP A 161 -5.83 11.78 6.45
N ASN A 162 -6.87 11.09 6.90
CA ASN A 162 -7.13 10.74 8.29
C ASN A 162 -7.14 9.22 8.43
N ARG A 163 -6.50 8.68 9.47
CA ARG A 163 -6.35 7.24 9.61
C ARG A 163 -6.42 6.72 11.04
N SER A 164 -7.04 5.56 11.20
CA SER A 164 -6.98 4.72 12.39
C SER A 164 -6.62 3.28 12.03
N ASN A 165 -5.77 2.64 12.85
CA ASN A 165 -5.49 1.20 12.81
C ASN A 165 -6.58 0.34 13.46
N TRP A 166 -7.67 0.95 13.91
CA TRP A 166 -8.87 0.28 14.37
C TRP A 166 -10.10 1.04 13.85
N ASP A 167 -11.06 1.32 14.73
CA ASP A 167 -12.27 2.07 14.41
C ASP A 167 -11.95 3.56 14.39
N PHE A 168 -12.61 4.30 13.51
CA PHE A 168 -12.54 5.75 13.48
C PHE A 168 -13.94 6.33 13.69
N ASP A 169 -14.17 6.88 14.87
CA ASP A 169 -15.46 7.38 15.30
C ASP A 169 -15.60 8.90 15.15
N PHE A 170 -16.76 9.34 14.67
CA PHE A 170 -17.05 10.74 14.40
C PHE A 170 -18.30 11.20 15.15
N LYS A 171 -18.23 12.39 15.74
CA LYS A 171 -19.36 12.98 16.46
C LYS A 171 -19.41 14.49 16.26
N ASP A 172 -20.63 15.02 16.21
CA ASP A 172 -20.92 16.46 16.09
C ASP A 172 -20.51 17.11 14.75
N LYS A 173 -20.41 16.33 13.67
CA LYS A 173 -20.17 16.80 12.30
C LYS A 173 -18.91 17.65 12.10
N PRO A 174 -17.71 17.12 12.43
CA PRO A 174 -16.45 17.76 12.08
C PRO A 174 -16.25 17.83 10.56
N THR A 175 -15.31 18.65 10.09
CA THR A 175 -15.01 18.82 8.66
C THR A 175 -13.77 18.04 8.27
N VAL A 176 -13.90 17.08 7.35
CA VAL A 176 -12.79 16.26 6.83
C VAL A 176 -12.59 16.56 5.34
N ASN A 177 -11.49 17.21 5.00
CA ASN A 177 -11.09 17.52 3.62
C ASN A 177 -9.98 16.58 3.14
N GLY A 178 -10.27 15.27 3.13
CA GLY A 178 -9.35 14.23 2.69
C GLY A 178 -9.98 12.84 2.82
N HIS A 179 -9.18 11.79 2.61
CA HIS A 179 -9.63 10.41 2.78
C HIS A 179 -9.65 10.01 4.27
N ILE A 180 -10.60 9.15 4.64
CA ILE A 180 -10.71 8.53 5.96
C ILE A 180 -10.40 7.06 5.78
N TYR A 181 -9.39 6.56 6.48
CA TYR A 181 -9.02 5.15 6.50
C TYR A 181 -9.22 4.57 7.90
N ALA A 182 -10.07 3.56 8.03
CA ALA A 182 -10.20 2.75 9.23
C ALA A 182 -9.83 1.30 8.90
N ALA A 183 -9.08 0.65 9.79
CA ALA A 183 -8.77 -0.77 9.61
C ALA A 183 -9.97 -1.67 9.97
N ALA A 184 -10.84 -1.19 10.85
CA ALA A 184 -12.10 -1.83 11.17
C ALA A 184 -13.25 -0.99 10.62
N GLN A 185 -13.98 -0.25 11.46
CA GLN A 185 -15.17 0.51 11.04
C GLN A 185 -14.94 2.03 11.05
N ILE A 186 -15.68 2.72 10.20
CA ILE A 186 -15.92 4.17 10.34
C ILE A 186 -17.26 4.30 11.07
N GLU A 187 -17.27 5.03 12.17
CA GLU A 187 -18.38 5.06 13.12
C GLU A 187 -18.92 6.47 13.34
N SER A 188 -20.17 6.52 13.79
CA SER A 188 -20.78 7.69 14.38
C SER A 188 -21.26 7.40 15.79
N ASN A 189 -20.58 7.97 16.78
CA ASN A 189 -20.85 7.72 18.19
C ASN A 189 -20.92 6.22 18.50
N LEU A 190 -19.86 5.50 18.10
CA LEU A 190 -19.65 4.05 18.31
C LEU A 190 -20.59 3.14 17.52
N VAL A 191 -21.23 3.66 16.46
CA VAL A 191 -22.12 2.90 15.59
C VAL A 191 -21.60 2.96 14.15
N PRO A 192 -21.40 1.82 13.46
CA PRO A 192 -20.94 1.81 12.08
C PRO A 192 -21.78 2.71 11.17
N VAL A 193 -21.11 3.55 10.39
CA VAL A 193 -21.76 4.47 9.46
C VAL A 193 -22.29 3.72 8.26
N ASN A 194 -23.53 4.01 7.88
CA ASN A 194 -24.03 3.63 6.56
C ASN A 194 -23.53 4.66 5.52
N PRO A 195 -22.66 4.27 4.57
CA PRO A 195 -22.08 5.20 3.60
C PRO A 195 -23.12 5.77 2.61
N PHE A 196 -24.33 5.20 2.54
CA PHE A 196 -25.43 5.69 1.71
C PHE A 196 -26.39 6.64 2.46
N ALA A 197 -26.19 6.84 3.77
CA ALA A 197 -26.94 7.79 4.58
C ALA A 197 -26.19 9.12 4.71
N SER A 198 -26.78 10.09 5.42
CA SER A 198 -26.06 11.31 5.78
C SER A 198 -24.85 10.95 6.66
N PRO A 199 -23.60 11.23 6.22
CA PRO A 199 -22.42 10.90 7.02
C PRO A 199 -22.32 11.78 8.28
N PRO A 200 -21.58 11.33 9.31
CA PRO A 200 -21.40 12.05 10.56
C PRO A 200 -20.32 13.14 10.51
N PHE A 201 -19.83 13.48 9.32
CA PHE A 201 -18.80 14.49 9.04
C PHE A 201 -19.20 15.31 7.79
N LYS A 202 -18.59 16.48 7.64
CA LYS A 202 -18.72 17.40 6.49
C LYS A 202 -17.41 17.43 5.69
N GLY A 203 -17.32 18.33 4.70
CA GLY A 203 -16.14 18.46 3.84
C GLY A 203 -16.20 17.54 2.63
N TRP A 204 -15.05 17.19 2.08
CA TRP A 204 -14.95 16.29 0.93
C TRP A 204 -15.51 14.90 1.27
N ALA A 205 -15.10 14.34 2.42
CA ALA A 205 -15.59 13.03 2.85
C ALA A 205 -17.09 13.04 3.13
N GLY A 206 -17.62 14.14 3.67
CA GLY A 206 -19.06 14.27 3.92
C GLY A 206 -19.90 14.42 2.64
N SER A 207 -19.30 14.93 1.56
CA SER A 207 -19.98 15.15 0.27
C SER A 207 -19.95 13.91 -0.62
N ASP A 208 -18.88 13.11 -0.55
CA ASP A 208 -18.71 11.86 -1.30
C ASP A 208 -18.10 10.76 -0.40
N PRO A 209 -18.88 10.19 0.53
CA PRO A 209 -18.37 9.17 1.45
C PRO A 209 -17.93 7.89 0.73
N LEU A 210 -18.46 7.58 -0.46
CA LEU A 210 -18.09 6.36 -1.20
C LEU A 210 -16.67 6.43 -1.76
N THR A 211 -16.21 7.62 -2.16
CA THR A 211 -14.85 7.82 -2.65
C THR A 211 -13.84 8.02 -1.52
N TYR A 212 -14.25 8.73 -0.47
CA TYR A 212 -13.32 9.20 0.56
C TYR A 212 -13.27 8.33 1.81
N CYS A 213 -14.23 7.44 2.06
CA CYS A 213 -14.26 6.61 3.27
C CYS A 213 -13.87 5.16 2.97
N HIS A 214 -12.83 4.68 3.64
CA HIS A 214 -12.25 3.36 3.44
C HIS A 214 -12.28 2.57 4.75
N VAL A 215 -13.14 1.56 4.80
CA VAL A 215 -13.22 0.59 5.91
C VAL A 215 -12.43 -0.68 5.57
N GLY A 216 -12.00 -1.43 6.59
CA GLY A 216 -11.27 -2.69 6.36
C GLY A 216 -9.86 -2.52 5.77
N THR A 217 -9.26 -1.34 5.91
CA THR A 217 -7.92 -1.08 5.37
C THR A 217 -6.84 -1.82 6.16
N GLU A 218 -5.74 -2.19 5.52
CA GLU A 218 -4.64 -2.90 6.21
C GLU A 218 -4.05 -2.04 7.32
N ARG A 219 -3.75 -2.62 8.50
CA ARG A 219 -3.10 -1.88 9.60
C ARG A 219 -1.68 -1.46 9.21
N VAL A 220 -1.34 -0.20 9.47
CA VAL A 220 -0.01 0.35 9.22
C VAL A 220 0.83 0.20 10.49
N LYS A 221 1.99 -0.45 10.38
CA LYS A 221 2.88 -0.65 11.52
C LYS A 221 3.45 0.69 12.03
N MET A 222 3.31 0.94 13.33
CA MET A 222 3.89 2.11 13.97
C MET A 222 5.42 2.08 13.91
N PRO A 223 6.08 3.21 13.57
CA PRO A 223 7.52 3.32 13.73
C PRO A 223 7.88 3.31 15.21
N ASN A 224 9.10 2.85 15.54
CA ASN A 224 9.62 3.01 16.90
C ASN A 224 10.01 4.47 17.10
N LEU A 225 9.19 5.23 17.83
CA LEU A 225 9.44 6.63 18.16
C LEU A 225 10.23 6.81 19.47
N LYS A 226 10.55 5.73 20.19
CA LYS A 226 11.38 5.80 21.41
C LYS A 226 12.87 5.94 21.10
N ASP A 227 13.31 5.42 19.95
CA ASP A 227 14.67 5.58 19.48
C ASP A 227 14.72 6.63 18.37
N LEU A 228 15.28 7.79 18.69
CA LEU A 228 15.39 8.90 17.77
C LEU A 228 16.64 8.85 16.88
N THR A 229 17.51 7.84 17.03
CA THR A 229 18.81 7.77 16.34
C THR A 229 18.67 7.90 14.83
N TYR A 230 17.69 7.21 14.23
CA TYR A 230 17.41 7.30 12.80
C TYR A 230 17.06 8.73 12.37
N TYR A 231 16.16 9.38 13.10
CA TYR A 231 15.70 10.74 12.77
C TYR A 231 16.81 11.78 12.99
N ILE A 232 17.64 11.61 14.02
CA ILE A 232 18.81 12.45 14.30
C ILE A 232 19.79 12.42 13.13
N GLN A 233 20.11 11.23 12.61
CA GLN A 233 21.02 11.09 11.46
C GLN A 233 20.46 11.71 10.17
N LYS A 234 19.13 11.75 10.03
CA LYS A 234 18.44 12.33 8.87
C LYS A 234 18.10 13.82 9.05
N ALA A 235 18.36 14.39 10.23
CA ALA A 235 18.04 15.77 10.53
C ALA A 235 18.88 16.73 9.67
N ASN A 236 18.20 17.46 8.78
CA ASN A 236 18.80 18.40 7.84
C ASN A 236 18.09 19.77 7.85
N GLY A 237 17.12 19.94 8.74
CA GLY A 237 16.18 21.05 8.76
C GLY A 237 16.51 22.14 9.77
N THR A 238 15.65 23.16 9.79
CA THR A 238 15.67 24.24 10.78
C THR A 238 14.26 24.63 11.21
N ILE A 239 14.15 25.09 12.46
CA ILE A 239 13.01 25.91 12.90
C ILE A 239 13.49 27.34 13.04
N LYS A 240 12.81 28.27 12.38
CA LYS A 240 13.10 29.71 12.44
C LYS A 240 11.87 30.51 12.81
N GLN A 241 12.10 31.69 13.39
CA GLN A 241 11.12 32.77 13.44
C GLN A 241 11.81 34.03 12.95
N GLY A 242 11.33 34.59 11.84
CA GLY A 242 12.01 35.63 11.11
C GLY A 242 13.40 35.17 10.66
N ASN A 243 14.44 35.93 11.00
CA ASN A 243 15.82 35.60 10.64
C ASN A 243 16.54 34.75 11.71
N THR A 244 15.89 34.46 12.84
CA THR A 244 16.51 33.76 13.96
C THR A 244 16.29 32.25 13.84
N VAL A 245 17.37 31.48 13.84
CA VAL A 245 17.33 30.02 13.92
C VAL A 245 17.16 29.60 15.38
N ILE A 246 16.05 28.95 15.69
CA ILE A 246 15.72 28.46 17.03
C ILE A 246 16.22 27.01 17.20
N VAL A 247 16.00 26.19 16.17
CA VAL A 247 16.49 24.81 16.11
C VAL A 247 17.26 24.59 14.81
N ASN A 248 18.45 24.01 14.92
CA ASN A 248 19.29 23.67 13.77
C ASN A 248 19.59 22.16 13.77
N LYS A 249 18.84 21.41 12.95
CA LYS A 249 18.83 19.94 12.86
C LYS A 249 18.37 19.25 14.14
N THR A 250 19.09 19.42 15.24
CA THR A 250 18.75 18.82 16.54
C THR A 250 18.74 19.85 17.66
N PHE A 251 17.91 19.62 18.68
CA PHE A 251 17.82 20.47 19.87
C PHE A 251 17.72 19.62 21.14
N GLY A 252 18.41 20.05 22.20
CA GLY A 252 18.23 19.48 23.54
C GLY A 252 18.98 18.19 23.85
N PHE A 253 19.97 17.80 23.02
CA PHE A 253 20.80 16.60 23.24
C PHE A 253 22.11 16.87 24.02
N SER A 254 22.53 18.12 24.12
CA SER A 254 23.81 18.52 24.77
C SER A 254 23.68 19.69 25.74
N GLY A 255 22.46 20.21 25.95
CA GLY A 255 22.18 21.41 26.75
C GLY A 255 21.26 21.16 27.94
N THR A 256 21.15 22.16 28.81
CA THR A 256 20.25 22.12 29.99
C THR A 256 18.78 22.25 29.62
N LYS A 257 18.47 22.77 28.43
CA LYS A 257 17.11 22.84 27.87
C LYS A 257 16.91 21.70 26.90
N THR A 258 15.90 20.87 27.14
CA THR A 258 15.58 19.70 26.29
C THR A 258 14.40 19.95 25.36
N GLY A 259 13.42 20.75 25.79
CA GLY A 259 12.21 21.08 25.04
C GLY A 259 12.17 22.52 24.49
N VAL A 260 11.21 22.78 23.62
CA VAL A 260 11.01 24.08 22.96
C VAL A 260 9.55 24.52 23.01
N TYR A 261 9.34 25.80 23.30
CA TYR A 261 8.04 26.47 23.15
C TYR A 261 8.13 27.47 22.00
N LEU A 262 7.21 27.36 21.05
CA LEU A 262 7.16 28.17 19.85
C LEU A 262 5.76 28.74 19.69
N LYS A 263 5.67 30.08 19.62
CA LYS A 263 4.42 30.78 19.32
C LYS A 263 4.59 31.64 18.08
N GLY A 264 3.90 31.28 17.01
CA GLY A 264 3.90 31.99 15.75
C GLY A 264 2.81 33.05 15.66
N THR A 265 3.07 34.11 14.92
CA THR A 265 2.06 35.13 14.56
C THR A 265 2.00 35.28 13.04
N SER A 266 0.97 35.92 12.51
CA SER A 266 0.83 36.11 11.05
C SER A 266 2.01 36.87 10.44
N THR A 267 2.61 37.81 11.19
CA THR A 267 3.81 38.57 10.77
C THR A 267 5.11 37.82 11.02
N ASN A 268 5.16 36.98 12.05
CA ASN A 268 6.33 36.18 12.40
C ASN A 268 5.95 34.69 12.64
N PRO A 269 5.65 33.95 11.56
CA PRO A 269 5.24 32.56 11.68
C PRO A 269 6.41 31.67 12.12
N ILE A 270 6.11 30.52 12.71
CA ILE A 270 7.10 29.46 12.94
C ILE A 270 7.40 28.81 11.58
N GLN A 271 8.61 29.00 11.09
CA GLN A 271 9.07 28.45 9.82
C GLN A 271 9.77 27.13 10.07
N ILE A 272 9.21 26.03 9.54
CA ILE A 272 9.76 24.68 9.70
C ILE A 272 10.20 24.19 8.32
N SER A 273 11.49 23.91 8.15
CA SER A 273 12.04 23.39 6.90
C SER A 273 12.88 22.14 7.16
N GLY A 274 12.81 21.16 6.27
CA GLY A 274 13.52 19.88 6.42
C GLY A 274 13.15 19.13 7.71
N THR A 275 13.97 18.15 8.08
CA THR A 275 13.74 17.35 9.28
C THR A 275 14.46 17.94 10.49
N VAL A 276 13.73 18.18 11.57
CA VAL A 276 14.29 18.61 12.87
C VAL A 276 13.89 17.65 13.99
N VAL A 277 14.79 17.46 14.95
CA VAL A 277 14.58 16.56 16.08
C VAL A 277 14.82 17.27 17.40
N VAL A 278 13.84 17.26 18.29
CA VAL A 278 13.89 17.85 19.62
C VAL A 278 13.89 16.73 20.65
N ASN A 279 14.83 16.74 21.60
CA ASN A 279 14.97 15.68 22.59
C ASN A 279 13.81 15.66 23.61
N GLY A 280 13.35 16.84 24.04
CA GLY A 280 12.28 17.00 25.01
C GLY A 280 10.92 17.30 24.38
N ASP A 281 10.07 17.99 25.14
CA ASP A 281 8.73 18.37 24.71
C ASP A 281 8.75 19.52 23.70
N VAL A 282 7.78 19.53 22.79
CA VAL A 282 7.55 20.60 21.82
C VAL A 282 6.17 21.18 22.07
N ILE A 283 6.09 22.47 22.30
CA ILE A 283 4.82 23.18 22.41
C ILE A 283 4.69 24.15 21.24
N LEU A 284 3.61 24.01 20.47
CA LEU A 284 3.29 24.86 19.31
C LEU A 284 2.00 25.64 19.55
N ASP A 285 2.00 26.91 19.11
CA ASP A 285 0.84 27.80 19.16
C ASP A 285 0.88 28.79 17.97
N GLY A 286 -0.29 29.11 17.42
CA GLY A 286 -0.47 30.15 16.42
C GLY A 286 -0.09 29.73 15.00
N VAL A 287 0.66 30.59 14.30
CA VAL A 287 0.84 30.47 12.84
C VAL A 287 2.15 29.77 12.47
N ILE A 288 2.08 28.77 11.59
CA ILE A 288 3.21 28.01 11.06
C ILE A 288 3.36 28.17 9.54
N THR A 289 4.53 27.86 8.99
CA THR A 289 4.77 27.80 7.55
C THR A 289 5.97 26.90 7.22
N GLY A 290 6.15 26.56 5.95
CA GLY A 290 7.26 25.76 5.44
C GLY A 290 6.82 24.38 4.96
N THR A 291 7.72 23.40 4.95
CA THR A 291 7.46 22.01 4.50
C THR A 291 8.22 20.99 5.34
N GLY A 292 8.69 21.40 6.52
CA GLY A 292 9.52 20.56 7.37
C GLY A 292 8.73 19.63 8.28
N THR A 293 9.47 18.79 9.01
CA THR A 293 8.94 17.79 9.94
C THR A 293 9.63 17.94 11.29
N VAL A 294 8.85 17.93 12.37
CA VAL A 294 9.36 17.97 13.74
C VAL A 294 9.16 16.61 14.39
N TYR A 295 10.25 16.01 14.86
CA TYR A 295 10.21 14.85 15.76
C TYR A 295 10.51 15.32 17.18
N ALA A 296 9.72 14.90 18.15
CA ALA A 296 9.93 15.15 19.57
C ALA A 296 10.21 13.84 20.30
N GLY A 297 11.19 13.84 21.22
CA GLY A 297 11.43 12.72 22.14
C GLY A 297 10.51 12.73 23.34
N GLY A 298 10.03 13.91 23.71
CA GLY A 298 8.92 14.09 24.64
C GLY A 298 7.56 14.16 23.92
N ASN A 299 6.64 14.90 24.51
CA ASN A 299 5.31 15.13 23.96
C ASN A 299 5.31 16.32 22.99
N ILE A 300 4.40 16.27 22.02
CA ILE A 300 4.02 17.46 21.24
C ILE A 300 2.69 17.95 21.79
N TYR A 301 2.67 19.18 22.29
CA TYR A 301 1.46 19.83 22.78
C TYR A 301 1.11 21.00 21.86
N ILE A 302 -0.10 20.95 21.29
CA ILE A 302 -0.65 22.04 20.50
C ILE A 302 -1.54 22.86 21.43
N ALA A 303 -1.06 24.04 21.84
CA ALA A 303 -1.67 24.81 22.91
C ALA A 303 -2.93 25.58 22.49
N GLY A 304 -3.17 25.71 21.18
CA GLY A 304 -4.29 26.43 20.59
C GLY A 304 -4.53 25.98 19.15
N ASN A 305 -5.12 26.84 18.31
CA ASN A 305 -5.20 26.55 16.89
C ASN A 305 -3.82 26.69 16.24
N LEU A 306 -3.52 25.77 15.32
CA LEU A 306 -2.31 25.80 14.50
C LEU A 306 -2.70 26.11 13.07
N ASP A 307 -2.43 27.34 12.64
CA ASP A 307 -2.82 27.83 11.32
C ASP A 307 -1.63 27.87 10.36
N TYR A 308 -1.78 27.30 9.17
CA TYR A 308 -0.75 27.38 8.14
C TYR A 308 -0.85 28.70 7.39
N LYS A 309 0.21 29.52 7.39
CA LYS A 309 0.23 30.83 6.72
C LYS A 309 0.02 30.71 5.22
N ASN A 310 0.78 29.83 4.58
CA ASN A 310 0.74 29.54 3.15
C ASN A 310 0.29 28.09 2.96
N GLY A 311 -0.86 27.75 3.56
CA GLY A 311 -1.38 26.39 3.49
C GLY A 311 -2.06 26.08 2.15
N PRO A 312 -2.19 24.80 1.80
CA PRO A 312 -3.11 24.38 0.76
C PRO A 312 -4.52 24.99 0.95
N THR A 313 -5.05 25.68 -0.07
CA THR A 313 -6.48 26.01 -0.21
C THR A 313 -7.35 24.80 -0.63
N TRP A 314 -8.20 24.30 0.26
CA TRP A 314 -9.05 23.11 0.03
C TRP A 314 -10.28 23.33 -0.88
N SER A 315 -10.18 24.27 -1.81
CA SER A 315 -11.19 24.49 -2.84
C SER A 315 -11.14 23.35 -3.86
N LEU A 316 -12.31 22.76 -4.15
CA LEU A 316 -12.44 21.87 -5.30
C LEU A 316 -12.12 22.63 -6.59
N PRO A 317 -11.57 21.95 -7.62
CA PRO A 317 -11.41 22.58 -8.92
C PRO A 317 -12.74 23.12 -9.44
N PRO A 318 -12.75 24.27 -10.16
CA PRO A 318 -13.96 24.77 -10.79
C PRO A 318 -14.63 23.70 -11.65
N ASN A 319 -15.94 23.53 -11.51
CA ASN A 319 -16.72 22.51 -12.22
C ASN A 319 -16.31 21.05 -11.95
N HIS A 320 -15.77 20.74 -10.76
CA HIS A 320 -15.33 19.41 -10.32
C HIS A 320 -16.23 18.25 -10.75
N ALA A 321 -17.56 18.42 -10.62
CA ALA A 321 -18.56 17.41 -10.96
C ALA A 321 -18.58 17.02 -12.46
N SER A 322 -18.11 17.90 -13.35
CA SER A 322 -18.05 17.69 -14.80
C SER A 322 -16.66 17.34 -15.32
N MET A 323 -15.64 17.31 -14.45
CA MET A 323 -14.27 16.97 -14.85
C MET A 323 -14.08 15.46 -14.90
N THR A 324 -13.26 15.00 -15.85
CA THR A 324 -12.74 13.63 -15.84
C THR A 324 -11.72 13.44 -14.71
N PRO A 325 -11.46 12.21 -14.24
CA PRO A 325 -10.43 11.94 -13.24
C PRO A 325 -9.05 12.52 -13.62
N ALA A 326 -8.66 12.43 -14.89
CA ALA A 326 -7.38 12.95 -15.38
C ALA A 326 -7.29 14.48 -15.30
N GLN A 327 -8.38 15.20 -15.62
CA GLN A 327 -8.43 16.65 -15.51
C GLN A 327 -8.36 17.11 -14.05
N ARG A 328 -8.99 16.36 -13.13
CA ARG A 328 -8.89 16.63 -11.70
C ARG A 328 -7.45 16.48 -11.21
N GLN A 329 -6.80 15.38 -11.59
CA GLN A 329 -5.40 15.13 -11.21
C GLN A 329 -4.47 16.24 -11.70
N ALA A 330 -4.58 16.65 -12.98
CA ALA A 330 -3.76 17.72 -13.53
C ALA A 330 -3.94 19.07 -12.80
N TRP A 331 -5.16 19.38 -12.35
CA TRP A 331 -5.42 20.58 -11.54
C TRP A 331 -4.72 20.51 -10.18
N TYR A 332 -4.85 19.37 -9.48
CA TYR A 332 -4.19 19.15 -8.19
C TYR A 332 -2.66 19.22 -8.31
N ASP A 333 -2.08 18.59 -9.33
CA ASP A 333 -0.63 18.62 -9.59
C ASP A 333 -0.13 20.06 -9.80
N SER A 334 -0.83 20.85 -10.63
CA SER A 334 -0.46 22.25 -10.89
C SER A 334 -0.58 23.16 -9.67
N TRP A 335 -1.43 22.80 -8.71
CA TRP A 335 -1.71 23.58 -7.53
C TRP A 335 -0.76 23.26 -6.38
N VAL A 336 -0.38 21.98 -6.23
CA VAL A 336 0.63 21.52 -5.26
C VAL A 336 1.94 22.28 -5.50
N ASP A 337 2.35 22.42 -6.75
CA ASP A 337 3.60 23.10 -7.11
C ASP A 337 3.60 24.62 -6.83
N GLN A 338 2.43 25.27 -6.86
CA GLN A 338 2.31 26.72 -6.66
C GLN A 338 2.35 27.15 -5.19
N GLN A 339 1.86 26.32 -4.27
CA GLN A 339 1.75 26.68 -2.85
C GLN A 339 3.06 26.52 -2.07
N PHE A 340 3.99 25.70 -2.56
CA PHE A 340 5.30 25.48 -1.92
C PHE A 340 6.43 26.36 -2.47
N ALA A 341 6.14 27.21 -3.47
CA ALA A 341 7.14 28.04 -4.16
C ALA A 341 7.39 29.43 -3.54
N ALA A 342 7.00 29.68 -2.28
CA ALA A 342 7.16 30.98 -1.61
C ALA A 342 8.14 30.96 -0.43
#